data_AF-A0A3M8DB10-F1
#
_entry.id   AF-A0A3M8DB10-F1
#
_cell.length_a   1.000
_cell.length_b   1.000
_cell.length_c   1.000
_cell.angle_alpha   90.00
_cell.angle_beta   90.00
_cell.angle_gamma   90.00
#
_symmetry.space_group_name_H-M   'P 1'
#
loop_
_entity.id
_entity.type
_entity.pdbx_description
1 polymer ?
#
loop_
_entity_poly.entity_id
_entity_poly.type
_entity_poly.pdbx_seq_one_letter_code
_entity_poly.pdbx_strand_id
1 'polypeptide(L)'
;MDQTVDVLLDRLFEASLRLEQAVIKEESEPDDWLAILDEREEIVLQFQGSGITGFMLTAAQREQLGKINELNQRLIPLMDERKQGVQKQLNNVQRSKQAMHSYNDEGPSGYGAFFDRKN
;
A
#
# COMPACT_ATOMS: atom_id res chain seq x y z
N MET A 1 24.93 6.24 17.61
CA MET A 1 25.38 7.54 17.07
C MET A 1 24.19 8.47 17.21
N ASP A 2 24.30 9.55 17.97
CA ASP A 2 23.25 10.58 18.02
C ASP A 2 23.21 11.28 16.65
N GLN A 3 22.16 11.01 15.87
CA GLN A 3 21.87 11.80 14.68
C GLN A 3 21.19 13.09 15.12
N THR A 4 21.61 14.22 14.57
CA THR A 4 20.95 15.50 14.85
C THR A 4 19.57 15.53 14.22
N VAL A 5 18.69 16.36 14.78
CA VAL A 5 17.31 16.58 14.31
C VAL A 5 17.26 16.90 12.83
N ASP A 6 18.16 17.77 12.37
CA ASP A 6 18.19 18.21 10.97
C ASP A 6 18.45 17.03 10.03
N VAL A 7 19.38 16.14 10.40
CA VAL A 7 19.68 14.94 9.61
C VAL A 7 18.47 13.99 9.57
N LEU A 8 17.76 13.83 10.69
CA LEU A 8 16.56 13.00 10.73
C LEU A 8 15.43 13.58 9.86
N LEU A 9 15.25 14.90 9.88
CA LEU A 9 14.24 15.58 9.06
C LEU A 9 14.58 15.54 7.58
N ASP A 10 15.85 15.71 7.21
CA ASP A 10 16.31 15.61 5.82
C ASP A 10 16.07 14.19 5.29
N ARG A 11 16.49 13.17 6.05
CA ARG A 11 16.27 11.77 5.68
C ARG A 11 14.77 11.43 5.57
N LEU A 12 13.95 11.91 6.50
CA LEU A 12 12.50 11.67 6.45
C LEU A 12 11.88 12.36 5.23
N PHE A 13 12.33 13.56 4.87
CA PHE A 13 11.87 14.28 3.70
C PHE A 13 12.26 13.55 2.40
N GLU A 14 13.52 13.13 2.27
CA GLU A 14 13.99 12.35 1.12
C GLU A 14 13.25 11.01 0.97
N ALA A 15 13.04 10.29 2.07
CA ALA A 15 12.26 9.05 2.06
C ALA A 15 10.79 9.29 1.67
N SER A 16 10.21 10.43 2.07
CA SER A 16 8.85 10.81 1.68
C SER A 16 8.75 11.13 0.19
N LEU A 17 9.76 11.79 -0.39
CA LEU A 17 9.84 12.02 -1.85
C LEU A 17 10.02 10.72 -2.63
N ARG A 18 10.88 9.81 -2.16
CA ARG A 18 11.06 8.49 -2.78
C ARG A 18 9.76 7.70 -2.76
N LEU A 19 9.03 7.72 -1.65
CA LEU A 19 7.72 7.06 -1.57
C LEU A 19 6.73 7.68 -2.56
N GLU A 20 6.68 9.01 -2.68
CA GLU A 20 5.83 9.69 -3.67
C GLU A 20 6.13 9.23 -5.10
N GLN A 21 7.41 9.18 -5.47
CA GLN A 21 7.82 8.70 -6.79
C GLN A 21 7.46 7.23 -7.01
N ALA A 22 7.67 6.38 -6.00
CA ALA A 22 7.30 4.97 -6.07
C ALA A 22 5.78 4.81 -6.25
N VAL A 23 4.97 5.55 -5.50
CA VAL A 23 3.50 5.47 -5.54
C VAL A 23 2.93 5.93 -6.88
N ILE A 24 3.52 6.97 -7.48
CA ILE A 24 3.07 7.51 -8.78
C ILE A 24 3.44 6.57 -9.94
N LYS A 25 4.54 5.82 -9.84
CA LYS A 25 5.01 4.94 -10.93
C LYS A 25 4.09 3.73 -11.10
N GLU A 26 3.29 3.69 -12.15
CA GLU A 26 2.22 2.69 -12.38
C GLU A 26 2.67 1.23 -12.16
N GLU A 27 3.90 0.88 -12.53
CA GLU A 27 4.49 -0.46 -12.38
C GLU A 27 5.28 -0.69 -11.07
N SER A 28 5.14 0.18 -10.06
CA SER A 28 5.85 -0.05 -8.79
C SER A 28 5.30 -1.27 -8.05
N GLU A 29 6.19 -2.12 -7.57
CA GLU A 29 5.82 -3.24 -6.71
C GLU A 29 5.46 -2.73 -5.30
N PRO A 30 4.39 -3.24 -4.67
CA PRO A 30 4.03 -2.87 -3.30
C PRO A 30 5.15 -3.11 -2.27
N ASP A 31 6.01 -4.11 -2.51
CA ASP A 31 7.15 -4.43 -1.64
C ASP A 31 8.17 -3.29 -1.58
N ASP A 32 8.35 -2.54 -2.68
CA ASP A 32 9.23 -1.37 -2.71
C ASP A 32 8.69 -0.26 -1.79
N TRP A 33 7.37 -0.14 -1.66
CA TRP A 33 6.75 0.85 -0.78
C TRP A 33 6.94 0.47 0.68
N LEU A 34 6.81 -0.83 1.00
CA LEU A 34 6.97 -1.35 2.35
C LEU A 34 8.39 -1.07 2.87
N ALA A 35 9.42 -1.32 2.07
CA ALA A 35 10.80 -1.02 2.45
C ALA A 35 11.02 0.47 2.78
N ILE A 36 10.41 1.37 2.00
CA ILE A 36 10.50 2.82 2.26
C ILE A 36 9.69 3.22 3.50
N LEU A 37 8.53 2.61 3.72
CA LEU A 37 7.70 2.86 4.91
C LEU A 37 8.41 2.42 6.19
N ASP A 38 9.06 1.26 6.18
CA ASP A 38 9.86 0.76 7.30
C ASP A 38 11.02 1.71 7.64
N GLU A 39 11.73 2.20 6.61
CA GLU A 39 12.80 3.20 6.79
C GLU A 39 12.25 4.49 7.44
N ARG A 40 11.08 4.94 6.99
CA ARG A 40 10.44 6.15 7.55
C ARG A 40 10.01 5.93 9.00
N GLU A 41 9.47 4.76 9.33
CA GLU A 41 9.10 4.41 10.70
C GLU A 41 10.34 4.40 11.60
N GLU A 42 11.45 3.83 11.15
CA GLU A 42 12.71 3.85 11.90
C GLU A 42 13.18 5.28 12.19
N ILE A 43 13.13 6.17 11.20
CA ILE A 43 13.50 7.58 11.38
C ILE A 43 12.57 8.28 12.37
N VAL A 44 11.27 8.02 12.31
CA VAL A 44 10.28 8.57 13.25
C VAL A 44 10.55 8.05 14.67
N LEU A 45 10.89 6.77 14.84
CA LEU A 45 11.26 6.19 16.13
C LEU A 45 12.54 6.82 16.68
N GLN A 46 13.55 7.07 15.84
CA GLN A 46 14.76 7.80 16.24
C GLN A 46 14.44 9.23 16.67
N PHE A 47 13.55 9.91 15.94
CA PHE A 47 13.09 11.25 16.28
C PHE A 47 12.35 11.26 17.63
N GLN A 48 11.46 10.31 17.89
CA GLN A 48 10.76 10.17 19.17
C GLN A 48 11.72 9.80 20.31
N GLY A 49 12.69 8.92 20.05
CA GLY A 49 13.70 8.47 21.01
C GLY A 49 14.66 9.58 21.45
N SER A 50 14.85 10.60 20.62
CA SER A 50 15.67 11.78 20.95
C SER A 50 15.05 12.69 22.04
N GLY A 51 13.80 12.44 22.44
CA GLY A 51 13.12 13.22 23.49
C GLY A 51 12.71 14.63 23.07
N ILE A 52 12.77 14.91 21.77
CA ILE A 52 12.54 16.24 21.21
C ILE A 52 11.04 16.46 21.04
N THR A 53 10.50 17.36 21.83
CA THR A 53 9.10 17.78 21.72
C THR A 53 8.98 18.91 20.70
N GLY A 54 7.82 19.07 20.05
CA GLY A 54 7.62 20.08 19.00
C GLY A 54 7.94 21.53 19.41
N PHE A 55 7.96 21.83 20.72
CA PHE A 55 8.37 23.12 21.26
C PHE A 55 9.88 23.37 21.16
N MET A 56 10.71 22.33 21.14
CA MET A 56 12.17 22.42 21.03
C MET A 56 12.67 22.60 19.59
N LEU A 57 11.79 22.43 18.59
CA LEU A 57 12.14 22.60 17.18
C LEU A 57 12.28 24.07 16.80
N THR A 58 13.30 24.35 16.00
CA THR A 58 13.49 25.67 15.38
C THR A 58 12.38 25.95 14.36
N ALA A 59 12.21 27.22 13.98
CA ALA A 59 11.23 27.60 12.96
C ALA A 59 11.47 26.87 11.62
N ALA A 60 12.73 26.73 11.21
CA ALA A 60 13.11 26.03 9.99
C ALA A 60 12.75 24.53 10.05
N GLN A 61 13.04 23.86 11.18
CA GLN A 61 12.69 22.45 11.38
C GLN A 61 11.17 22.22 11.36
N ARG A 62 10.39 23.15 11.93
CA ARG A 62 8.92 23.09 11.86
C ARG A 62 8.40 23.29 10.45
N GLU A 63 8.99 24.22 9.69
CA GLU A 63 8.63 24.42 8.28
C GLU A 63 8.91 23.15 7.45
N GLN A 64 10.05 22.51 7.68
CA GLN A 64 10.40 21.25 7.01
C GLN A 64 9.44 20.11 7.38
N LEU A 65 9.08 19.96 8.65
CA LEU A 65 8.01 19.03 9.05
C LEU A 65 6.67 19.36 8.38
N GLY A 66 6.36 20.64 8.19
CA GLY A 66 5.21 21.09 7.41
C GLY A 66 5.22 20.53 5.99
N LYS A 67 6.35 20.65 5.29
CA LYS A 67 6.52 20.11 3.92
C LYS A 67 6.39 18.58 3.88
N ILE A 68 6.94 17.89 4.87
CA ILE A 68 6.78 16.42 5.01
C ILE A 68 5.31 16.06 5.22
N ASN A 69 4.59 16.81 6.06
CA ASN A 69 3.18 16.57 6.30
C ASN A 69 2.32 16.83 5.05
N GLU A 70 2.62 17.88 4.28
CA GLU A 70 1.96 18.14 2.99
C GLU A 70 2.19 17.01 1.98
N LEU A 71 3.40 16.46 1.92
CA LEU A 71 3.69 15.26 1.13
C LEU A 71 2.83 14.07 1.57
N ASN A 72 2.72 13.83 2.88
CA ASN A 72 1.92 12.74 3.42
C ASN A 72 0.44 12.87 3.08
N GLN A 73 -0.12 14.06 3.19
CA GLN A 73 -1.52 14.33 2.85
C GLN A 73 -1.82 14.05 1.38
N ARG A 74 -0.85 14.27 0.48
CA ARG A 74 -0.97 13.93 -0.94
C ARG A 74 -0.77 12.43 -1.21
N LEU A 75 0.10 11.77 -0.45
CA LEU A 75 0.45 10.35 -0.61
C LEU A 75 -0.67 9.39 -0.20
N ILE A 76 -1.32 9.64 0.94
CA ILE A 76 -2.38 8.77 1.50
C ILE A 76 -3.47 8.43 0.46
N PRO A 77 -4.12 9.40 -0.22
CA PRO A 77 -5.17 9.07 -1.18
C PRO A 77 -4.66 8.27 -2.39
N LEU A 78 -3.42 8.53 -2.85
CA LEU A 78 -2.83 7.79 -3.97
C LEU A 78 -2.60 6.31 -3.62
N MET A 79 -2.12 6.04 -2.40
CA MET A 79 -1.94 4.69 -1.89
C MET A 79 -3.29 3.98 -1.68
N ASP A 80 -4.29 4.70 -1.17
CA ASP A 80 -5.65 4.15 -1.01
C ASP A 80 -6.30 3.79 -2.35
N GLU A 81 -6.13 4.63 -3.37
CA GLU A 81 -6.63 4.34 -4.72
C GLU A 81 -6.01 3.05 -5.29
N ARG A 82 -4.69 2.89 -5.13
CA ARG A 82 -3.98 1.67 -5.53
C ARG A 82 -4.47 0.43 -4.78
N LYS A 83 -4.65 0.54 -3.47
CA LYS A 83 -5.21 -0.53 -2.64
C LYS A 83 -6.60 -0.95 -3.12
N GLN A 84 -7.45 0.01 -3.46
CA GLN A 84 -8.77 -0.26 -4.04
C GLN A 84 -8.68 -0.93 -5.42
N GLY A 85 -7.71 -0.53 -6.26
CA GLY A 85 -7.43 -1.16 -7.55
C GLY A 85 -7.09 -2.64 -7.42
N VAL A 86 -6.16 -2.98 -6.53
CA VAL A 86 -5.78 -4.37 -6.22
C VAL A 86 -6.98 -5.16 -5.68
N GLN A 87 -7.77 -4.58 -4.78
CA GLN A 87 -8.96 -5.24 -4.24
C GLN A 87 -10.00 -5.56 -5.33
N LYS A 88 -10.22 -4.66 -6.29
CA LYS A 88 -11.11 -4.90 -7.43
C LYS A 88 -10.60 -6.06 -8.30
N GLN A 89 -9.30 -6.10 -8.58
CA GLN A 89 -8.68 -7.19 -9.33
C GLN A 89 -8.85 -8.53 -8.61
N LEU A 90 -8.60 -8.57 -7.29
CA LEU A 90 -8.80 -9.77 -6.47
C LEU A 90 -10.26 -10.26 -6.52
N ASN A 91 -11.22 -9.34 -6.38
CA ASN A 91 -12.65 -9.67 -6.46
C ASN A 91 -13.01 -10.26 -7.84
N ASN A 92 -12.44 -9.73 -8.92
CA ASN A 92 -12.67 -10.25 -10.28
C ASN A 92 -12.12 -11.67 -10.44
N VAL A 93 -10.92 -11.95 -9.91
CA VAL A 93 -10.33 -13.30 -9.92
C VAL A 93 -11.20 -14.27 -9.12
N GLN A 94 -11.68 -13.88 -7.95
CA GLN A 94 -12.57 -14.70 -7.13
C GLN A 94 -13.90 -15.02 -7.84
N ARG A 95 -14.52 -14.01 -8.47
CA ARG A 95 -15.74 -14.21 -9.27
C ARG A 95 -15.50 -15.15 -10.46
N SER A 96 -14.36 -14.99 -11.15
CA SER A 96 -13.98 -15.88 -12.25
C SER A 96 -13.81 -17.33 -11.78
N LYS A 97 -13.15 -17.55 -10.64
CA LYS A 97 -13.03 -18.89 -10.02
C LYS A 97 -14.40 -19.47 -9.66
N GLN A 98 -15.28 -18.69 -9.05
CA GLN A 98 -16.64 -19.15 -8.71
C GLN A 98 -17.43 -19.56 -9.95
N ALA A 99 -17.40 -18.74 -11.01
CA ALA A 99 -18.05 -19.07 -12.28
C ALA A 99 -17.47 -20.35 -12.90
N MET A 100 -16.14 -20.50 -12.91
CA MET A 100 -15.49 -21.73 -13.39
C MET A 100 -15.92 -22.96 -12.60
N HIS A 101 -16.03 -22.87 -11.26
CA HIS A 101 -16.53 -23.98 -10.45
C HIS A 101 -18.00 -24.31 -10.74
N SER A 102 -18.87 -23.30 -10.94
CA SER A 102 -20.26 -23.52 -11.34
C SER A 102 -20.39 -24.24 -12.69
N TYR A 103 -19.54 -23.91 -13.67
CA TYR A 103 -19.51 -24.60 -14.97
C TYR A 103 -18.85 -25.99 -14.93
N ASN A 104 -17.95 -26.25 -13.98
CA ASN A 104 -17.26 -27.55 -13.87
C ASN A 104 -18.04 -28.58 -13.01
N ASP A 105 -18.87 -28.13 -12.07
CA ASP A 105 -19.84 -29.00 -11.37
C ASP A 105 -21.03 -29.39 -12.27
N GLU A 106 -21.28 -28.64 -13.35
CA GLU A 106 -22.16 -29.03 -14.47
C GLU A 106 -21.39 -29.84 -15.53
N GLY A 107 -20.68 -30.89 -15.11
CA GLY A 107 -20.51 -32.06 -15.98
C GLY A 107 -21.89 -32.60 -16.40
N PRO A 108 -22.05 -33.28 -17.56
CA PRO A 108 -23.35 -33.46 -18.23
C PRO A 108 -24.30 -34.34 -17.41
N SER A 109 -24.99 -33.75 -16.43
CA SER A 109 -26.03 -34.40 -15.66
C SER A 109 -27.38 -34.08 -16.28
N GLY A 110 -27.96 -35.06 -16.98
CA GLY A 110 -29.40 -35.29 -16.85
C GLY A 110 -30.31 -35.30 -18.08
N TYR A 111 -29.82 -35.15 -19.31
CA TYR A 111 -30.68 -35.28 -20.52
C TYR A 111 -30.34 -36.47 -21.43
N GLY A 112 -29.85 -37.59 -20.85
CA GLY A 112 -29.58 -38.84 -21.59
C GLY A 112 -30.25 -40.10 -21.03
N ALA A 113 -30.83 -40.06 -19.84
CA ALA A 113 -31.27 -41.26 -19.13
C ALA A 113 -32.77 -41.63 -19.30
N PHE A 114 -33.45 -41.08 -20.32
CA PHE A 114 -34.89 -41.35 -20.56
C PHE A 114 -35.18 -42.32 -21.71
N PHE A 115 -34.17 -42.87 -22.38
CA PHE A 115 -34.35 -43.81 -23.49
C PHE A 115 -33.66 -45.15 -23.23
N ASP A 116 -34.02 -45.84 -22.14
CA ASP A 116 -33.96 -47.31 -22.17
C ASP A 116 -34.89 -47.93 -21.12
N ARG A 117 -36.11 -48.26 -21.52
CA ARG A 117 -36.81 -49.47 -21.05
C ARG A 117 -37.59 -50.07 -22.20
N LYS A 118 -36.96 -51.04 -22.87
CA LYS A 118 -37.65 -52.16 -23.53
C LYS A 118 -38.24 -53.09 -22.46
N ASN A 119 -39.56 -53.24 -22.46
CA ASN A 119 -40.35 -54.49 -22.37
C ASN A 119 -41.80 -54.16 -22.02
#